data_AF-A0A1S8DDW0-F1
#
_entry.id   AF-A0A1S8DDW0-F1
#
_cell.length_a   1.000
_cell.length_b   1.000
_cell.length_c   1.000
_cell.angle_alpha   90.00
_cell.angle_beta   90.00
_cell.angle_gamma   90.00
#
_symmetry.space_group_name_H-M   'P 1'
#
loop_
_entity.id
_entity.type
_entity.pdbx_description
1 polymer ?
#
loop_
_entity_poly.entity_id
_entity_poly.type
_entity_poly.pdbx_seq_one_letter_code
_entity_poly.pdbx_strand_id
1 'polypeptide(L)'
;MEKKVLHWIATGRVGSSSKAMALAACEVQSAKSYPLDPGDLNRCLLMLQQVPEVRHHFDKIAALSEVWGRLIDRWGEIEATFLEEAGLDWSKQRRAPDTYRLMKEVIGNDPNVIQLGPGAQIRFQ
;
A
#
# COMPACT_ATOMS: atom_id res chain seq x y z
N MET A 1 19.13 -5.84 0.90
CA MET A 1 17.78 -5.23 0.97
C MET A 1 17.58 -4.46 2.26
N GLU A 2 17.77 -5.08 3.44
CA GLU A 2 17.49 -4.49 4.77
C GLU A 2 18.10 -3.10 4.99
N LYS A 3 19.36 -2.86 4.63
CA LYS A 3 19.98 -1.52 4.75
C LYS A 3 19.25 -0.45 3.93
N LYS A 4 18.74 -0.80 2.74
CA LYS A 4 17.93 0.12 1.91
C LYS A 4 16.55 0.34 2.53
N VAL A 5 15.95 -0.69 3.11
CA VAL A 5 14.69 -0.58 3.88
C VAL A 5 14.87 0.33 5.09
N LEU A 6 15.95 0.16 5.87
CA LEU A 6 16.28 1.04 6.98
C LEU A 6 16.49 2.48 6.52
N HIS A 7 17.17 2.68 5.38
CA HIS A 7 17.34 4.00 4.80
C HIS A 7 15.99 4.62 4.40
N TRP A 8 15.11 3.88 3.70
CA TRP A 8 13.75 4.34 3.39
C TRP A 8 12.99 4.72 4.67
N ILE A 9 13.04 3.87 5.70
CA ILE A 9 12.36 4.13 6.98
C ILE A 9 12.90 5.41 7.65
N ALA A 10 14.19 5.70 7.52
CA ALA A 10 14.84 6.84 8.16
C ALA A 10 14.67 8.16 7.39
N THR A 11 14.63 8.12 6.05
CA THR A 11 14.74 9.33 5.21
C THR A 11 13.59 9.52 4.23
N GLY A 12 12.82 8.47 3.96
CA GLY A 12 11.76 8.47 2.96
C GLY A 12 10.48 9.17 3.42
N ARG A 13 9.56 9.37 2.49
CA ARG A 13 8.18 9.80 2.80
C ARG A 13 7.37 8.57 3.26
N VAL A 14 7.70 8.11 4.46
CA VAL A 14 7.18 6.85 5.02
C VAL A 14 5.74 7.03 5.50
N GLY A 15 4.83 6.21 4.97
CA GLY A 15 3.52 5.96 5.57
C GLY A 15 3.42 4.57 6.17
N SER A 16 2.40 4.34 7.01
CA SER A 16 2.15 3.06 7.68
C SER A 16 2.07 1.87 6.71
N SER A 17 1.40 2.04 5.57
CA SER A 17 1.31 1.02 4.51
C SER A 17 2.66 0.69 3.88
N SER A 18 3.42 1.71 3.47
CA SER A 18 4.76 1.54 2.89
C SER A 18 5.75 0.91 3.87
N LYS A 19 5.60 1.21 5.17
CA LYS A 19 6.42 0.63 6.24
C LYS A 19 6.06 -0.83 6.45
N ALA A 20 4.76 -1.16 6.51
CA ALA A 20 4.31 -2.55 6.63
C ALA A 20 4.83 -3.42 5.48
N MET A 21 4.72 -2.93 4.24
CA MET A 21 5.27 -3.59 3.06
C MET A 21 6.79 -3.84 3.17
N ALA A 22 7.56 -2.81 3.56
CA ALA A 22 9.01 -2.92 3.67
C ALA A 22 9.45 -3.86 4.80
N LEU A 23 8.76 -3.86 5.95
CA LEU A 23 9.07 -4.72 7.09
C LEU A 23 8.68 -6.18 6.82
N ALA A 24 7.54 -6.42 6.15
CA ALA A 24 7.13 -7.76 5.75
C ALA A 24 8.13 -8.43 4.79
N ALA A 25 8.69 -7.66 3.85
CA ALA A 25 9.74 -8.16 2.96
C ALA A 25 11.01 -8.61 3.73
N CYS A 26 11.30 -7.96 4.85
CA CYS A 26 12.38 -8.32 5.78
C CYS A 26 11.95 -9.31 6.87
N GLU A 27 10.74 -9.89 6.80
CA GLU A 27 10.19 -10.81 7.81
C GLU A 27 10.12 -10.23 9.23
N VAL A 28 10.02 -8.90 9.34
CA VAL A 28 9.87 -8.20 10.62
C VAL A 28 8.39 -7.99 10.90
N GLN A 29 7.94 -8.42 12.08
CA GLN A 29 6.56 -8.19 12.52
C GLN A 29 6.28 -6.70 12.71
N SER A 30 5.15 -6.24 12.16
CA SER A 30 4.68 -4.87 12.31
C SER A 30 3.16 -4.79 12.18
N ALA A 31 2.60 -3.58 12.39
CA ALA A 31 1.22 -3.29 12.02
C ALA A 31 0.98 -3.67 10.55
N LYS A 32 -0.20 -4.23 10.27
CA LYS A 32 -0.60 -4.75 8.95
C LYS A 32 -1.32 -3.70 8.10
N SER A 33 -0.98 -2.42 8.31
CA SER A 33 -1.55 -1.31 7.54
C SER A 33 -1.35 -1.52 6.04
N TYR A 34 -2.35 -1.19 5.25
CA TYR A 34 -2.35 -1.32 3.80
C TYR A 34 -2.76 0.02 3.17
N PRO A 35 -2.48 0.26 1.88
CA PRO A 35 -2.82 1.53 1.26
C PRO A 35 -4.34 1.67 1.09
N LEU A 36 -4.94 2.66 1.77
CA LEU A 36 -6.38 2.92 1.74
C LEU A 36 -6.79 3.84 0.59
N ASP A 37 -5.86 4.68 0.15
CA ASP A 37 -6.08 5.69 -0.88
C ASP A 37 -4.84 5.85 -1.78
N PRO A 38 -4.94 6.59 -2.90
CA PRO A 38 -3.83 6.82 -3.80
C PRO A 38 -2.61 7.50 -3.17
N GLY A 39 -2.79 8.29 -2.10
CA GLY A 39 -1.69 8.89 -1.37
C GLY A 39 -0.89 7.85 -0.60
N ASP A 40 -1.55 6.89 0.03
CA ASP A 40 -0.92 5.73 0.65
C ASP A 40 -0.23 4.83 -0.38
N LEU A 41 -0.88 4.60 -1.53
CA LEU A 41 -0.32 3.85 -2.65
C LEU A 41 0.96 4.52 -3.16
N ASN A 42 0.95 5.83 -3.40
CA ASN A 42 2.13 6.56 -3.86
C ASN A 42 3.33 6.38 -2.93
N ARG A 43 3.12 6.36 -1.61
CA ARG A 43 4.21 6.11 -0.65
C ARG A 43 4.72 4.66 -0.73
N CYS A 44 3.85 3.69 -1.05
CA CYS A 44 4.30 2.32 -1.35
C CYS A 44 5.11 2.26 -2.65
N LEU A 45 4.67 2.94 -3.71
CA LEU A 45 5.40 3.00 -4.98
C LEU A 45 6.76 3.67 -4.86
N LEU A 46 6.87 4.76 -4.07
CA LEU A 46 8.16 5.40 -3.76
C LEU A 46 9.11 4.46 -3.01
N MET A 47 8.59 3.66 -2.08
CA MET A 47 9.37 2.63 -1.40
C MET A 47 9.87 1.58 -2.41
N LEU A 48 9.01 1.09 -3.30
CA LEU A 48 9.39 0.13 -4.35
C LEU A 48 10.36 0.72 -5.38
N GLN A 49 10.31 2.03 -5.63
CA GLN A 49 11.30 2.71 -6.45
C GLN A 49 12.67 2.72 -5.78
N GLN A 50 12.74 2.94 -4.46
CA GLN A 50 14.00 2.96 -3.72
C GLN A 50 14.54 1.54 -3.43
N VAL A 51 13.65 0.57 -3.23
CA VAL A 51 13.97 -0.81 -2.87
C VAL A 51 13.19 -1.79 -3.76
N PRO A 52 13.52 -1.88 -5.06
CA PRO A 52 12.80 -2.72 -6.01
C PRO A 52 12.81 -4.21 -5.63
N GLU A 53 13.80 -4.67 -4.87
CA GLU A 53 13.90 -6.05 -4.38
C GLU A 53 12.70 -6.47 -3.52
N VAL A 54 11.97 -5.52 -2.92
CA VAL A 54 10.74 -5.83 -2.16
C VAL A 54 9.66 -6.48 -3.03
N ARG A 55 9.68 -6.26 -4.35
CA ARG A 55 8.75 -6.94 -5.28
C ARG A 55 8.89 -8.46 -5.27
N HIS A 56 10.08 -8.98 -4.98
CA HIS A 56 10.31 -10.43 -4.87
C HIS A 56 9.69 -11.05 -3.61
N HIS A 57 9.14 -10.22 -2.72
CA HIS A 57 8.53 -10.62 -1.46
C HIS A 57 7.03 -10.27 -1.40
N PHE A 58 6.40 -10.05 -2.57
CA PHE A 58 4.96 -9.78 -2.67
C PHE A 58 4.11 -10.90 -2.08
N ASP A 59 4.58 -12.15 -2.12
CA ASP A 59 3.99 -13.29 -1.43
C ASP A 59 3.89 -13.06 0.09
N LYS A 60 4.97 -12.57 0.72
CA LYS A 60 4.99 -12.26 2.17
C LYS A 60 4.09 -11.08 2.50
N ILE A 61 4.05 -10.08 1.63
CA ILE A 61 3.19 -8.90 1.80
C ILE A 61 1.72 -9.30 1.67
N ALA A 62 1.38 -10.11 0.68
CA ALA A 62 0.03 -10.67 0.48
C ALA A 62 -0.44 -11.45 1.71
N ALA A 63 0.47 -12.19 2.36
CA ALA A 63 0.16 -12.97 3.56
C ALA A 63 -0.11 -12.12 4.83
N LEU A 64 0.09 -10.80 4.81
CA LEU A 64 -0.18 -9.95 5.97
C LEU A 64 -1.66 -9.95 6.37
N SER A 65 -2.55 -9.85 5.37
CA SER A 65 -4.00 -9.82 5.56
C SER A 65 -4.72 -10.17 4.26
N GLU A 66 -6.01 -10.52 4.37
CA GLU A 66 -6.86 -10.76 3.19
C GLU A 66 -6.89 -9.56 2.23
N VAL A 67 -6.89 -8.34 2.77
CA VAL A 67 -6.87 -7.11 1.97
C VAL A 67 -5.55 -6.94 1.23
N TRP A 68 -4.41 -7.22 1.87
CA TRP A 68 -3.11 -7.20 1.21
C TRP A 68 -3.04 -8.25 0.09
N GLY A 69 -3.58 -9.45 0.32
CA GLY A 69 -3.71 -10.47 -0.73
C GLY A 69 -4.40 -9.93 -1.98
N ARG A 70 -5.61 -9.36 -1.82
CA ARG A 70 -6.35 -8.76 -2.93
C ARG A 70 -5.58 -7.63 -3.63
N LEU A 71 -4.92 -6.77 -2.87
CA LEU A 71 -4.12 -5.66 -3.42
C LEU A 71 -2.92 -6.16 -4.23
N ILE A 72 -2.23 -7.20 -3.75
CA ILE A 72 -1.06 -7.77 -4.44
C ILE A 72 -1.49 -8.50 -5.71
N ASP A 73 -2.58 -9.27 -5.67
CA ASP A 73 -3.12 -9.97 -6.84
C ASP A 73 -3.42 -9.03 -8.01
N ARG A 74 -3.84 -7.80 -7.72
CA ARG A 74 -4.13 -6.75 -8.72
C ARG A 74 -3.12 -5.59 -8.71
N TRP A 75 -1.93 -5.78 -8.13
CA TRP A 75 -0.96 -4.70 -7.94
C TRP A 75 -0.56 -4.03 -9.24
N GLY A 76 -0.28 -4.82 -10.29
CA GLY A 76 0.14 -4.30 -11.59
C GLY A 76 -0.90 -3.40 -12.24
N GLU A 77 -2.19 -3.73 -12.09
CA GLU A 77 -3.30 -2.90 -12.58
C GLU A 77 -3.39 -1.59 -11.80
N ILE A 78 -3.40 -1.67 -10.47
CA ILE A 78 -3.46 -0.50 -9.57
C ILE A 78 -2.30 0.46 -9.84
N GLU A 79 -1.08 -0.08 -9.95
CA GLU A 79 0.13 0.68 -10.24
C GLU A 79 0.04 1.36 -11.60
N ALA A 80 -0.37 0.63 -12.65
CA ALA A 80 -0.52 1.18 -13.98
C ALA A 80 -1.55 2.33 -14.01
N THR A 81 -2.72 2.14 -13.40
CA THR A 81 -3.76 3.18 -13.31
C THR A 81 -3.23 4.43 -12.62
N PHE A 82 -2.52 4.30 -11.50
CA PHE A 82 -1.97 5.45 -10.78
C PHE A 82 -0.88 6.18 -11.58
N LEU A 83 0.03 5.44 -12.20
CA LEU A 83 1.11 6.02 -13.01
C LEU A 83 0.58 6.72 -14.27
N GLU A 84 -0.49 6.19 -14.88
CA GLU A 84 -1.18 6.82 -15.99
C GLU A 84 -1.86 8.13 -15.55
N GLU A 85 -2.66 8.06 -14.50
CA GLU A 85 -3.54 9.13 -14.02
C GLU A 85 -2.79 10.27 -13.32
N ALA A 86 -2.00 9.94 -12.29
CA ALA A 86 -1.34 10.91 -11.41
C ALA A 86 0.18 10.97 -11.57
N GLY A 87 0.79 9.92 -12.11
CA GLY A 87 2.24 9.78 -12.20
C GLY A 87 2.89 9.55 -10.84
N LEU A 88 4.10 8.96 -10.86
CA LEU A 88 4.85 8.75 -9.62
C LEU A 88 5.13 10.10 -8.94
N ASP A 89 4.98 10.12 -7.62
CA ASP A 89 5.03 11.33 -6.79
C ASP A 89 4.13 12.47 -7.26
N TRP A 90 2.93 12.14 -7.76
CA TRP A 90 1.95 13.12 -8.20
C TRP A 90 2.48 14.07 -9.29
N SER A 91 3.35 13.56 -10.17
CA SER A 91 4.03 14.33 -11.21
C SER A 91 3.13 14.82 -12.35
N LYS A 92 1.95 14.21 -12.56
CA LYS A 92 1.00 14.58 -13.62
C LYS A 92 -0.24 15.31 -13.10
N GLN A 93 -0.81 14.83 -12.00
CA GLN A 93 -2.04 15.35 -11.42
C GLN A 93 -1.97 15.36 -9.90
N ARG A 94 -2.85 16.12 -9.25
CA ARG A 94 -2.95 16.20 -7.77
C ARG A 94 -4.03 15.29 -7.18
N ARG A 95 -4.75 14.56 -8.02
CA ARG A 95 -5.86 13.68 -7.65
C ARG A 95 -5.83 12.44 -8.54
N ALA A 96 -6.33 11.34 -8.00
CA ALA A 96 -6.38 10.05 -8.69
C ALA A 96 -7.73 9.36 -8.42
N PRO A 97 -8.87 9.95 -8.84
CA PRO A 97 -10.20 9.36 -8.62
C PRO A 97 -10.39 7.98 -9.22
N ASP A 98 -9.80 7.68 -10.38
CA ASP A 98 -9.92 6.37 -11.02
C ASP A 98 -9.12 5.32 -10.26
N THR A 99 -7.89 5.66 -9.86
CA THR A 99 -7.09 4.83 -8.96
C THR A 99 -7.82 4.59 -7.65
N TYR A 100 -8.41 5.63 -7.04
CA TYR A 100 -9.15 5.49 -5.78
C TYR A 100 -10.33 4.53 -5.95
N ARG A 101 -11.13 4.69 -7.02
CA ARG A 101 -12.26 3.81 -7.31
C ARG A 101 -11.83 2.36 -7.49
N LEU A 102 -10.77 2.11 -8.25
CA LEU A 102 -10.18 0.78 -8.42
C LEU A 102 -9.71 0.20 -7.08
N MET A 103 -8.97 0.98 -6.28
CA MET A 103 -8.52 0.53 -4.96
C MET A 103 -9.71 0.17 -4.06
N LYS A 104 -10.79 0.95 -4.06
CA LYS A 104 -11.98 0.66 -3.26
C LYS A 104 -12.68 -0.63 -3.71
N GLU A 105 -12.72 -0.89 -5.02
CA GLU A 105 -13.21 -2.15 -5.59
C GLU A 105 -12.36 -3.34 -5.12
N VAL A 106 -11.03 -3.24 -5.22
CA VAL A 106 -10.09 -4.31 -4.83
C VAL A 106 -10.09 -4.54 -3.32
N ILE A 107 -10.16 -3.48 -2.52
CA ILE A 107 -10.24 -3.58 -1.06
C ILE A 107 -11.56 -4.25 -0.67
N GLY A 108 -12.67 -3.92 -1.34
CA GLY A 108 -13.98 -4.48 -1.07
C GLY A 108 -14.40 -4.30 0.40
N ASN A 109 -15.02 -5.33 0.98
CA ASN A 109 -15.29 -5.38 2.41
C ASN A 109 -14.01 -5.75 3.17
N ASP A 110 -13.54 -4.87 4.05
CA ASP A 110 -12.44 -5.18 4.95
C ASP A 110 -13.01 -5.96 6.16
N PRO A 111 -12.67 -7.25 6.34
CA PRO A 111 -13.19 -8.06 7.45
C PRO A 111 -12.81 -7.51 8.82
N ASN A 112 -11.78 -6.65 8.90
CA ASN A 112 -11.35 -6.04 10.14
C ASN A 112 -12.05 -4.71 10.43
N VAL A 113 -12.99 -4.26 9.57
CA VAL A 113 -13.74 -3.02 9.77
C VAL A 113 -15.19 -3.36 10.14
N ILE A 114 -15.61 -2.88 11.31
CA ILE A 114 -17.02 -2.90 11.72
C ILE A 114 -17.59 -1.50 11.55
N GLN A 115 -18.66 -1.39 10.75
CA GLN A 115 -19.47 -0.18 10.65
C GLN A 115 -20.37 -0.07 11.88
N LEU A 116 -20.29 1.04 12.59
CA LEU A 116 -21.10 1.34 13.78
C LEU A 116 -22.26 2.30 13.49
N GLY A 117 -22.25 2.95 12.31
CA GLY A 117 -23.27 3.90 11.88
C GLY A 117 -22.76 4.82 10.77
N PRO A 118 -23.55 5.81 10.34
CA PRO A 118 -23.13 6.76 9.31
C PRO A 118 -21.86 7.51 9.74
N GLY A 119 -20.74 7.21 9.07
CA GLY A 119 -19.44 7.85 9.31
C GLY A 119 -18.64 7.33 10.50
N ALA A 120 -19.10 6.28 11.18
CA ALA A 120 -18.39 5.68 12.33
C ALA A 120 -17.99 4.23 12.03
N GLN A 121 -16.69 3.96 12.05
CA GLN A 121 -16.14 2.62 11.86
C GLN A 121 -15.03 2.33 12.88
N ILE A 122 -14.97 1.09 13.36
CA ILE A 122 -13.83 0.58 14.14
C ILE A 122 -13.05 -0.37 13.26
N ARG A 123 -11.72 -0.28 13.32
CA ARG A 123 -10.80 -1.21 12.66
C ARG A 123 -9.95 -1.94 13.69
N PHE A 124 -9.91 -3.27 13.58
CA PHE A 124 -9.02 -4.12 14.37
C PHE A 124 -7.69 -4.31 13.59
N GLN A 125 -6.55 -4.19 14.27
CA GLN A 125 -5.21 -4.40 13.67
C GLN A 125 -4.60 -5.73 14.10
#